data_AF-A0A177BWA5-F1
#
_entry.id   AF-A0A177BWA5-F1
#
_cell.length_a   1.000
_cell.length_b   1.000
_cell.length_c   1.000
_cell.angle_alpha   90.00
_cell.angle_beta   90.00
_cell.angle_gamma   90.00
#
_symmetry.space_group_name_H-M   'P 1'
#
loop_
_entity.id
_entity.type
_entity.pdbx_description
1 polymer ?
#
loop_
_entity_poly.entity_id
_entity_poly.type
_entity_poly.pdbx_seq_one_letter_code
_entity_poly.pdbx_strand_id
1 'polypeptide(L)'
;MWQELLWVPDKDGRFSIRLNLIQDDITFSRRGSYFMNEENGLADGLRSMLERAFKSKEGQGLRAPNGQWNIWQVKRYLRAVNHFLGKKLVAYHVFNGQPARGSELTAMRFRNGALQDRNQVVLDGVMMTVIRYYKSMSQWDSPKVIPRFLPARLGQITTIYLAYVQPFAEYLQV
;
A
#
# COMPACT_ATOMS: atom_id res chain seq x y z
N MET A 1 -4.88 1.53 -11.96
CA MET A 1 -4.19 0.47 -11.17
C MET A 1 -4.11 -0.82 -11.96
N TRP A 2 -5.21 -1.55 -12.18
CA TRP A 2 -5.18 -2.87 -12.83
C TRP A 2 -4.41 -2.92 -14.16
N GLN A 3 -4.82 -2.11 -15.13
CA GLN A 3 -4.15 -2.04 -16.43
C GLN A 3 -2.75 -1.40 -16.34
N GLU A 4 -2.66 -0.20 -15.75
CA GLU A 4 -1.43 0.60 -15.79
C GLU A 4 -0.30 0.12 -14.88
N LEU A 5 -0.62 -0.48 -13.72
CA LEU A 5 0.36 -0.82 -12.68
C LEU A 5 0.56 -2.31 -12.51
N LEU A 6 -0.47 -3.12 -12.78
CA LEU A 6 -0.42 -4.58 -12.60
C LEU A 6 -0.40 -5.33 -13.94
N TRP A 7 -0.56 -4.62 -15.06
CA TRP A 7 -0.69 -5.17 -16.41
C TRP A 7 -1.81 -6.20 -16.54
N VAL A 8 -2.96 -5.90 -15.92
CA VAL A 8 -4.19 -6.69 -15.98
C VAL A 8 -5.29 -5.84 -16.62
N PRO A 9 -5.38 -5.78 -17.96
CA PRO A 9 -6.43 -5.03 -18.64
C PRO A 9 -7.81 -5.68 -18.44
N ASP A 10 -7.86 -7.01 -18.57
CA ASP A 10 -9.09 -7.79 -18.54
C ASP A 10 -9.70 -7.84 -17.15
N LYS A 11 -11.04 -7.84 -17.08
CA LYS A 11 -11.75 -7.93 -15.80
C LYS A 11 -11.53 -9.28 -15.12
N ASP A 12 -11.44 -10.35 -15.90
CA ASP A 12 -11.33 -11.73 -15.40
C ASP A 12 -9.97 -12.01 -14.76
N GLY A 13 -8.92 -11.27 -15.16
CA GLY A 13 -7.61 -11.37 -14.53
C GLY A 13 -7.47 -10.59 -13.21
N ARG A 14 -8.49 -9.80 -12.82
CA ARG A 14 -8.47 -9.02 -11.58
C ARG A 14 -8.77 -9.95 -10.40
N PHE A 15 -8.14 -9.67 -9.28
CA PHE A 15 -8.22 -10.52 -8.10
C PHE A 15 -8.52 -9.71 -6.85
N SER A 16 -8.87 -10.41 -5.78
CA SER A 16 -9.04 -9.87 -4.44
C SER A 16 -8.20 -10.64 -3.44
N ILE A 17 -7.83 -9.97 -2.36
CA ILE A 17 -7.15 -10.54 -1.20
C ILE A 17 -8.24 -10.79 -0.16
N ARG A 18 -8.23 -11.97 0.45
CA ARG A 18 -9.18 -12.32 1.51
C ARG A 18 -8.78 -11.60 2.80
N LEU A 19 -9.17 -10.33 2.93
CA LEU A 19 -8.79 -9.48 4.06
C LEU A 19 -9.20 -10.07 5.41
N ASN A 20 -10.31 -10.80 5.46
CA ASN A 20 -10.80 -11.47 6.67
C ASN A 20 -9.86 -12.56 7.21
N LEU A 21 -8.87 -12.99 6.43
CA LEU A 21 -7.84 -13.93 6.87
C LEU A 21 -6.53 -13.25 7.27
N ILE A 22 -6.41 -11.94 7.06
CA ILE A 22 -5.20 -11.19 7.41
C ILE A 22 -5.18 -10.96 8.92
N GLN A 23 -4.08 -11.36 9.54
CA GLN A 23 -3.77 -11.01 10.92
C GLN A 23 -2.77 -9.85 10.93
N ASP A 24 -3.12 -8.77 11.63
CA ASP A 24 -2.27 -7.59 11.76
C ASP A 24 -2.20 -7.17 13.23
N ASP A 25 -1.05 -7.42 13.87
CA ASP A 25 -0.86 -7.02 15.25
C ASP A 25 -0.59 -5.51 15.34
N ILE A 26 -1.63 -4.78 15.77
CA ILE A 26 -1.60 -3.32 15.95
C ILE A 26 -0.91 -2.88 17.25
N THR A 27 -0.61 -3.81 18.16
CA THR A 27 0.05 -3.56 19.44
C THR A 27 1.57 -3.74 19.35
N PHE A 28 2.04 -4.48 18.34
CA PHE A 28 3.45 -4.78 18.16
C PHE A 28 4.20 -3.68 17.37
N SER A 29 5.04 -2.94 18.09
CA SER A 29 5.85 -1.84 17.55
C SER A 29 7.24 -2.28 17.05
N ARG A 30 7.39 -3.52 16.56
CA ARG A 30 8.66 -3.94 15.95
C ARG A 30 8.91 -3.14 14.68
N ARG A 31 10.13 -2.59 14.57
CA ARG A 31 10.57 -1.83 13.41
C ARG A 31 10.44 -2.68 12.14
N GLY A 32 9.88 -2.10 11.09
CA GLY A 32 9.71 -2.78 9.80
C GLY A 32 8.49 -3.70 9.73
N SER A 33 7.81 -3.99 10.85
CA SER A 33 6.63 -4.86 10.87
C SER A 33 5.38 -4.20 10.29
N TYR A 34 4.59 -5.02 9.60
CA TYR A 34 3.30 -4.73 8.97
C TYR A 34 2.69 -6.04 8.44
N PHE A 35 1.41 -6.04 8.06
CA PHE A 35 0.66 -7.23 7.67
C PHE A 35 1.13 -7.95 6.38
N MET A 36 2.15 -7.44 5.69
CA MET A 36 2.69 -8.09 4.48
C MET A 36 3.83 -9.03 4.84
N ASN A 37 3.47 -10.17 5.39
CA ASN A 37 4.39 -11.20 5.87
C ASN A 37 4.04 -12.57 5.28
N GLU A 38 4.88 -13.55 5.58
CA GLU A 38 4.71 -14.94 5.14
C GLU A 38 3.46 -15.59 5.74
N GLU A 39 3.16 -15.28 7.00
CA GLU A 39 1.98 -15.79 7.73
C GLU A 39 0.66 -15.43 7.02
N ASN A 40 0.58 -14.22 6.46
CA ASN A 40 -0.56 -13.77 5.67
C ASN A 40 -0.49 -14.20 4.19
N GLY A 41 0.57 -14.89 3.77
CA GLY A 41 0.78 -15.31 2.39
C GLY A 41 1.00 -14.16 1.41
N LEU A 42 1.53 -13.03 1.90
CA LEU A 42 1.65 -11.78 1.13
C LEU A 42 3.11 -11.36 0.86
N ALA A 43 4.09 -12.20 1.24
CA ALA A 43 5.50 -11.93 1.03
C ALA A 43 5.93 -12.01 -0.46
N ASP A 44 5.27 -12.84 -1.28
CA ASP A 44 5.64 -13.10 -2.68
C ASP A 44 5.20 -12.02 -3.69
N GLY A 45 4.72 -10.87 -3.21
CA GLY A 45 4.20 -9.81 -4.06
C GLY A 45 5.21 -9.26 -5.07
N LEU A 46 6.48 -9.08 -4.66
CA LEU A 46 7.57 -8.65 -5.54
C LEU A 46 7.83 -9.65 -6.67
N ARG A 47 7.98 -10.93 -6.30
CA ARG A 47 8.21 -12.02 -7.25
C ARG A 47 7.07 -12.10 -8.27
N SER A 48 5.83 -12.05 -7.77
CA SER A 48 4.62 -12.04 -8.59
C SER A 48 4.61 -10.87 -9.59
N MET A 49 5.07 -9.69 -9.18
CA MET A 49 5.15 -8.52 -10.06
C MET A 49 6.25 -8.64 -11.11
N LEU A 50 7.42 -9.20 -10.76
CA LEU A 50 8.49 -9.47 -11.71
C LEU A 50 8.04 -10.46 -12.78
N GLU A 51 7.38 -11.56 -12.38
CA GLU A 51 6.83 -12.55 -13.31
C GLU A 51 5.77 -11.93 -14.24
N ARG A 52 4.87 -11.08 -13.70
CA ARG A 52 3.88 -10.35 -14.50
C ARG A 52 4.53 -9.38 -15.47
N ALA A 53 5.54 -8.63 -15.03
CA ALA A 53 6.27 -7.69 -15.88
C ALA A 53 6.92 -8.41 -17.06
N PHE A 54 7.49 -9.60 -16.85
CA PHE A 54 8.14 -10.36 -17.92
C PHE A 54 7.18 -11.08 -18.87
N LYS A 55 5.94 -11.33 -18.44
CA LYS A 55 4.90 -11.95 -19.28
C LYS A 55 4.10 -10.94 -20.10
N SER A 56 3.91 -9.71 -19.61
CA SER A 56 3.10 -8.70 -20.31
C SER A 56 3.91 -7.93 -21.34
N LYS A 57 3.28 -7.57 -22.47
CA LYS A 57 3.94 -6.79 -23.54
C LYS A 57 4.39 -5.42 -23.03
N GLU A 58 3.57 -4.77 -22.22
CA GLU A 58 3.85 -3.47 -21.62
C GLU A 58 4.93 -3.55 -20.54
N GLY A 59 4.95 -4.63 -19.74
CA GLY A 59 5.93 -4.87 -18.69
C GLY A 59 7.31 -5.25 -19.24
N GLN A 60 7.36 -6.01 -20.33
CA GLN A 60 8.62 -6.37 -21.01
C GLN A 60 9.39 -5.13 -21.47
N GLY A 61 8.68 -4.06 -21.82
CA GLY A 61 9.30 -2.76 -22.14
C GLY A 61 10.13 -2.16 -21.01
N LEU A 62 9.95 -2.60 -19.75
CA LEU A 62 10.81 -2.21 -18.63
C LEU A 62 12.22 -2.78 -18.76
N ARG A 63 12.46 -3.83 -19.54
CA ARG A 63 13.79 -4.39 -19.78
C ARG A 63 14.31 -4.04 -21.16
N ALA A 64 15.59 -3.67 -21.20
CA ALA A 64 16.33 -3.54 -22.43
C ALA A 64 16.73 -4.94 -22.96
N PRO A 65 17.02 -5.09 -24.27
CA PRO A 65 17.43 -6.36 -24.86
C PRO A 65 18.67 -7.01 -24.20
N ASN A 66 19.53 -6.20 -23.59
CA ASN A 66 20.72 -6.64 -22.85
C ASN A 66 20.40 -7.18 -21.43
N GLY A 67 19.12 -7.29 -21.06
CA GLY A 67 18.67 -7.77 -19.76
C GLY A 67 18.73 -6.73 -18.63
N GLN A 68 19.20 -5.50 -18.88
CA GLN A 68 19.19 -4.42 -17.88
C GLN A 68 17.83 -3.71 -17.83
N TRP A 69 17.58 -2.97 -16.75
CA TRP A 69 16.39 -2.11 -16.65
C TRP A 69 16.50 -0.93 -17.62
N ASN A 70 15.46 -0.72 -18.43
CA ASN A 70 15.33 0.47 -19.25
C ASN A 70 14.91 1.65 -18.36
N ILE A 71 15.88 2.50 -18.03
CA ILE A 71 15.73 3.63 -17.09
C ILE A 71 14.55 4.53 -17.47
N TRP A 72 14.34 4.82 -18.76
CA TRP A 72 13.24 5.68 -19.22
C TRP A 72 11.88 5.05 -18.95
N GLN A 73 11.77 3.74 -19.18
CA GLN A 73 10.54 2.99 -18.99
C GLN A 73 10.24 2.78 -17.51
N VAL A 74 11.26 2.51 -16.69
CA VAL A 74 11.16 2.48 -15.23
C VAL A 74 10.69 3.83 -14.70
N LYS A 75 11.31 4.94 -15.10
CA LYS A 75 10.86 6.30 -14.72
C LYS A 75 9.43 6.59 -15.17
N ARG A 76 8.98 6.05 -16.30
CA ARG A 76 7.59 6.17 -16.77
C ARG A 76 6.63 5.38 -15.87
N TYR A 77 6.98 4.15 -15.51
CA TYR A 77 6.20 3.33 -14.58
C TYR A 77 6.10 3.98 -13.19
N LEU A 78 7.22 4.45 -12.62
CA LEU A 78 7.23 5.12 -11.32
C LEU A 78 6.39 6.43 -11.33
N ARG A 79 6.33 7.14 -12.46
CA ARG A 79 5.40 8.27 -12.62
C ARG A 79 3.93 7.84 -12.59
N ALA A 80 3.59 6.71 -13.21
CA ALA A 80 2.24 6.14 -13.11
C ALA A 80 1.89 5.71 -11.68
N VAL A 81 2.86 5.14 -10.94
CA VAL A 81 2.72 4.82 -9.51
C VAL A 81 2.43 6.09 -8.70
N ASN A 82 3.19 7.17 -8.92
CA ASN A 82 2.97 8.45 -8.24
C ASN A 82 1.61 9.07 -8.58
N HIS A 83 1.19 8.98 -9.85
CA HIS A 83 -0.14 9.44 -10.25
C HIS A 83 -1.26 8.66 -9.56
N PHE A 84 -1.11 7.34 -9.43
CA PHE A 84 -2.03 6.51 -8.66
C PHE A 84 -2.04 6.86 -7.17
N LEU A 85 -0.88 7.10 -6.57
CA LEU A 85 -0.78 7.57 -5.18
C LEU A 85 -1.52 8.88 -4.97
N GLY A 86 -1.45 9.82 -5.91
CA GLY A 86 -2.25 11.05 -5.89
C GLY A 86 -3.77 10.77 -5.87
N LYS A 87 -4.25 9.87 -6.73
CA LYS A 87 -5.67 9.43 -6.72
C LYS A 87 -6.05 8.73 -5.41
N LYS A 88 -5.16 7.89 -4.87
CA LYS A 88 -5.35 7.22 -3.58
C LYS A 88 -5.47 8.24 -2.45
N LEU A 89 -4.62 9.28 -2.45
CA LEU A 89 -4.66 10.35 -1.46
C LEU A 89 -6.01 11.08 -1.49
N VAL A 90 -6.52 11.45 -2.66
CA VAL A 90 -7.86 12.05 -2.81
C VAL A 90 -8.95 11.11 -2.30
N ALA A 91 -8.90 9.82 -2.67
CA ALA A 91 -9.86 8.84 -2.20
C ALA A 91 -9.85 8.70 -0.67
N TYR A 92 -8.68 8.71 -0.04
CA TYR A 92 -8.57 8.71 1.41
C TYR A 92 -9.14 9.99 2.02
N HIS A 93 -8.89 11.15 1.42
CA HIS A 93 -9.44 12.40 1.93
C HIS A 93 -10.97 12.42 1.93
N VAL A 94 -11.59 11.88 0.87
CA VAL A 94 -13.06 11.90 0.69
C VAL A 94 -13.76 10.77 1.45
N PHE A 95 -13.18 9.56 1.46
CA PHE A 95 -13.89 8.36 1.89
C PHE A 95 -13.46 7.80 3.25
N ASN A 96 -12.41 8.34 3.88
CA ASN A 96 -11.93 7.88 5.19
C ASN A 96 -12.72 8.48 6.37
N GLY A 97 -14.04 8.69 6.21
CA GLY A 97 -14.89 9.39 7.17
C GLY A 97 -14.79 10.90 7.08
N GLN A 98 -14.38 11.58 8.16
CA GLN A 98 -14.17 13.02 8.13
C GLN A 98 -12.96 13.38 7.25
N PRO A 99 -13.03 14.48 6.46
CA PRO A 99 -11.93 14.94 5.65
C PRO A 99 -10.64 15.04 6.47
N ALA A 100 -9.65 14.22 6.11
CA ALA A 100 -8.39 14.19 6.83
C ALA A 100 -7.64 15.51 6.63
N ARG A 101 -7.06 16.06 7.71
CA ARG A 101 -6.18 17.23 7.61
C ARG A 101 -4.98 16.89 6.73
N GLY A 102 -4.40 17.90 6.09
CA GLY A 102 -3.24 17.70 5.20
C GLY A 102 -2.10 16.91 5.88
N SER A 103 -1.81 17.21 7.15
CA SER A 103 -0.79 16.50 7.95
C SER A 103 -1.15 15.05 8.28
N GLU A 104 -2.44 14.69 8.32
CA GLU A 104 -2.88 13.30 8.54
C GLU A 104 -2.73 12.47 7.26
N LEU A 105 -3.02 13.07 6.10
CA LEU A 105 -2.85 12.42 4.79
C LEU A 105 -1.39 12.19 4.43
N THR A 106 -0.53 13.18 4.64
CA THR A 106 0.89 13.08 4.30
C THR A 106 1.69 12.22 5.27
N ALA A 107 1.19 12.00 6.49
CA ALA A 107 1.81 11.15 7.50
C ALA A 107 1.33 9.69 7.46
N MET A 108 0.63 9.26 6.39
CA MET A 108 0.23 7.86 6.24
C MET A 108 1.44 6.94 6.07
N ARG A 109 1.49 5.88 6.87
CA ARG A 109 2.57 4.89 6.92
C ARG A 109 1.98 3.50 7.01
N PHE A 110 2.47 2.62 6.17
CA PHE A 110 2.07 1.21 6.16
C PHE A 110 3.07 0.30 6.87
N ARG A 111 4.29 0.77 7.14
CA ARG A 111 5.37 0.02 7.80
C ARG A 111 5.81 0.75 9.07
N ASN A 112 6.04 0.00 10.15
CA ASN A 112 6.55 0.58 11.40
C ASN A 112 7.92 1.23 11.17
N GLY A 113 8.04 2.51 11.52
CA GLY A 113 9.30 3.25 11.52
C GLY A 113 10.07 3.08 12.82
N ALA A 114 11.22 3.75 12.93
CA ALA A 114 12.01 3.77 14.17
C ALA A 114 11.45 4.76 15.22
N LEU A 115 10.83 5.84 14.75
CA LEU A 115 10.30 6.93 15.60
C LEU A 115 8.77 6.95 15.69
N GLN A 116 8.10 6.40 14.67
CA GLN A 116 6.65 6.41 14.57
C GLN A 116 6.18 5.08 13.97
N ASP A 117 5.16 4.50 14.60
CA ASP A 117 4.51 3.29 14.10
C ASP A 117 3.71 3.56 12.83
N ARG A 118 3.35 2.46 12.14
CA ARG A 118 2.41 2.54 11.03
C ARG A 118 1.03 3.00 11.51
N ASN A 119 0.27 3.59 10.60
CA ASN A 119 -1.12 3.94 10.83
C ASN A 119 -2.07 3.29 9.83
N GLN A 120 -1.59 2.56 8.84
CA GLN A 120 -2.41 1.75 7.94
C GLN A 120 -2.38 0.30 8.43
N VAL A 121 -3.54 -0.22 8.84
CA VAL A 121 -3.68 -1.55 9.47
C VAL A 121 -4.93 -2.27 8.98
N VAL A 122 -4.97 -3.60 9.14
CA VAL A 122 -6.15 -4.43 8.87
C VAL A 122 -6.68 -4.99 10.19
N LEU A 123 -7.97 -4.81 10.48
CA LEU A 123 -8.63 -5.46 11.63
C LEU A 123 -9.94 -6.08 11.16
N ASP A 124 -10.16 -7.35 11.52
CA ASP A 124 -11.37 -8.10 11.18
C ASP A 124 -11.78 -7.99 9.71
N GLY A 125 -10.78 -8.04 8.82
CA GLY A 125 -10.98 -7.93 7.37
C GLY A 125 -11.26 -6.54 6.84
N VAL A 126 -11.15 -5.51 7.66
CA VAL A 126 -11.34 -4.12 7.26
C VAL A 126 -10.02 -3.35 7.34
N MET A 127 -9.63 -2.74 6.22
CA MET A 127 -8.50 -1.82 6.20
C MET A 127 -8.90 -0.50 6.88
N MET A 128 -8.07 -0.01 7.79
CA MET A 128 -8.30 1.26 8.46
C MET A 128 -7.04 2.11 8.55
N THR A 129 -7.26 3.40 8.80
CA THR A 129 -6.21 4.34 9.21
C THR A 129 -6.36 4.66 10.69
N VAL A 130 -5.32 4.43 11.49
CA VAL A 130 -5.29 4.72 12.93
C VAL A 130 -4.57 6.02 13.19
N ILE A 131 -5.30 7.06 13.60
CA ILE A 131 -4.72 8.37 13.90
C ILE A 131 -4.55 8.51 15.40
N ARG A 132 -3.33 8.84 15.84
CA ARG A 132 -3.01 9.10 17.26
C ARG A 132 -2.81 10.59 17.46
N TYR A 133 -3.65 11.22 18.27
CA TYR A 133 -3.50 12.63 18.64
C TYR A 133 -2.83 12.76 20.00
N TYR A 134 -1.62 13.31 20.00
CA TYR A 134 -0.83 13.54 21.22
C TYR A 134 -1.21 14.84 21.95
N LYS A 135 -2.07 15.69 21.38
CA LYS A 135 -2.51 16.95 22.02
C LYS A 135 -3.30 16.74 23.31
N SER A 136 -3.93 15.59 23.49
CA SER A 136 -4.66 15.23 24.70
C SER A 136 -3.82 14.43 25.70
N MET A 137 -2.53 14.21 25.41
CA MET A 137 -1.67 13.36 26.23
C MET A 137 -1.48 13.93 27.64
N SER A 138 -1.42 15.26 27.78
CA SER A 138 -1.33 15.92 29.09
C SER A 138 -2.59 15.80 29.95
N GLN A 139 -3.72 15.37 29.38
CA GLN A 139 -5.00 15.23 30.10
C GLN A 139 -5.34 13.78 30.44
N TRP A 140 -4.86 12.80 29.65
CA TRP A 140 -5.30 11.40 29.74
C TRP A 140 -4.15 10.39 29.85
N ASP A 141 -2.92 10.88 30.05
CA ASP A 141 -1.65 10.11 30.06
C ASP A 141 -1.44 9.16 28.86
N SER A 142 -2.28 9.30 27.83
CA SER A 142 -2.30 8.46 26.65
C SER A 142 -2.80 9.25 25.43
N PRO A 143 -2.26 8.99 24.23
CA PRO A 143 -2.74 9.64 23.02
C PRO A 143 -4.15 9.15 22.66
N LYS A 144 -5.02 10.07 22.25
CA LYS A 144 -6.35 9.70 21.74
C LYS A 144 -6.18 8.94 20.43
N VAL A 145 -6.66 7.70 20.40
CA VAL A 145 -6.64 6.82 19.22
C VAL A 145 -7.97 6.94 18.48
N ILE A 146 -7.91 7.28 17.19
CA ILE A 146 -9.09 7.42 16.34
C ILE A 146 -8.93 6.49 15.13
N PRO A 147 -9.60 5.32 15.14
CA PRO A 147 -9.65 4.46 13.96
C PRO A 147 -10.60 5.08 12.91
N ARG A 148 -10.18 5.04 11.64
CA ARG A 148 -11.00 5.43 10.49
C ARG A 148 -11.02 4.29 9.48
N PHE A 149 -12.18 3.66 9.34
CA PHE A 149 -12.36 2.50 8.46
C PHE A 149 -12.51 2.95 7.01
N LEU A 150 -11.83 2.27 6.11
CA LEU A 150 -11.96 2.51 4.67
C LEU A 150 -13.14 1.71 4.11
N PRO A 151 -13.85 2.23 3.10
CA PRO A 151 -14.80 1.42 2.35
C PRO A 151 -14.12 0.18 1.76
N ALA A 152 -14.83 -0.95 1.72
CA ALA A 152 -14.28 -2.25 1.35
C ALA A 152 -13.46 -2.23 0.03
N ARG A 153 -13.96 -1.55 -1.01
CA ARG A 153 -13.25 -1.42 -2.30
C ARG A 153 -11.95 -0.63 -2.18
N LEU A 154 -11.92 0.44 -1.39
CA LEU A 154 -10.72 1.25 -1.18
C LEU A 154 -9.71 0.47 -0.33
N GLY A 155 -10.17 -0.23 0.70
CA GLY A 155 -9.34 -1.16 1.47
C GLY A 155 -8.69 -2.21 0.57
N GLN A 156 -9.48 -2.86 -0.28
CA GLN A 156 -8.99 -3.87 -1.22
C GLN A 156 -7.92 -3.31 -2.19
N ILE A 157 -8.17 -2.14 -2.77
CA ILE A 157 -7.22 -1.47 -3.67
C ILE A 157 -5.92 -1.12 -2.93
N THR A 158 -6.02 -0.61 -1.70
CA THR A 158 -4.86 -0.29 -0.86
C THR A 158 -4.04 -1.54 -0.56
N THR A 159 -4.68 -2.63 -0.13
CA THR A 159 -3.99 -3.88 0.21
C THR A 159 -3.27 -4.46 -1.00
N ILE A 160 -3.92 -4.49 -2.17
CA ILE A 160 -3.27 -4.95 -3.43
C ILE A 160 -2.08 -4.06 -3.78
N TYR A 161 -2.24 -2.73 -3.65
CA TYR A 161 -1.15 -1.80 -3.91
C TYR A 161 0.04 -2.07 -2.99
N LEU A 162 -0.19 -2.20 -1.68
CA LEU A 162 0.86 -2.47 -0.70
C LEU A 162 1.50 -3.85 -0.90
N ALA A 163 0.76 -4.82 -1.42
CA ALA A 163 1.23 -6.17 -1.67
C ALA A 163 2.13 -6.30 -2.88
N TYR A 164 1.69 -5.75 -4.00
CA TYR A 164 2.30 -6.04 -5.28
C TYR A 164 3.08 -4.82 -5.77
N VAL A 165 2.41 -3.68 -5.88
CA VAL A 165 2.97 -2.49 -6.53
C VAL A 165 4.05 -1.84 -5.67
N GLN A 166 3.82 -1.70 -4.36
CA GLN A 166 4.75 -1.04 -3.43
C GLN A 166 6.14 -1.71 -3.41
N PRO A 167 6.28 -3.02 -3.14
CA PRO A 167 7.61 -3.64 -3.11
C PRO A 167 8.29 -3.66 -4.48
N PHE A 168 7.52 -3.77 -5.57
CA PHE A 168 8.08 -3.66 -6.92
C PHE A 168 8.58 -2.24 -7.25
N ALA A 169 7.86 -1.21 -6.82
CA ALA A 169 8.31 0.17 -6.96
C ALA A 169 9.55 0.47 -6.11
N GLU A 170 9.62 -0.03 -4.87
CA GLU A 170 10.81 0.05 -4.01
C GLU A 170 12.01 -0.63 -4.69
N TYR A 171 11.82 -1.83 -5.25
CA TYR A 171 12.85 -2.58 -5.96
C TYR A 171 13.40 -1.84 -7.19
N LEU A 172 12.55 -1.16 -7.96
CA LEU A 172 12.95 -0.42 -9.16
C LEU A 172 13.63 0.94 -8.88
N GLN A 173 13.58 1.42 -7.64
CA GLN A 173 14.21 2.68 -7.22
C GLN A 173 15.65 2.51 -6.75
N VAL A 174 16.10 1.27 -6.55
CA VAL A 174 17.47 0.88 -6.19
C VAL A 174 18.29 0.67 -7.46
#